data_AF-A0A5M6ICR4-F1
#
_entry.id   AF-A0A5M6ICR4-F1
#
_cell.length_a   1.000
_cell.length_b   1.000
_cell.length_c   1.000
_cell.angle_alpha   90.00
_cell.angle_beta   90.00
_cell.angle_gamma   90.00
#
_symmetry.space_group_name_H-M   'P 1'
#
loop_
_entity.id
_entity.type
_entity.pdbx_description
1 polymer ?
#
loop_
_entity_poly.entity_id
_entity_poly.type
_entity_poly.pdbx_seq_one_letter_code
_entity_poly.pdbx_strand_id
1 'polypeptide(L)'
;MARPGPMAAGGVGAVRVRDPLVSPRSHGLRCVRCAGSPPVGLVPPPRGPTAAPCLHHRRRPALDRRPAGLDRAPHRAGTRRSGPVPQPAGRGRRVHLHGGGSGAAESARRAHEQRRRRAGGPRRQRRQNVRRGHGLLPHRPQGQRAPMLPRPAVAGQPVRRLVRLAGWSSALRNRLHRGLRPDLRPLHPAGDGFMIAQPWVRVVIVTMNEGPLLAQCLESLRAQTDPAWEAVVVGNGSDPAVLDAALPDDPRVRVVRLPANIGYSAANNVGADHTVETHPPPPFVATLNPDAFPAPDWLAALRAAAGRHPDAAAFASLQRDAADPTLCDGLGDEAAPVGLVWRGGIWQPVPPADALVEGECFAACAAAALYRRAAWDAVGGFDGGFFCYLDDTDLSYRLRLRGGPVVFVPSAQVLHVGSATNGQDSDFIRYHTSRNRLWFFVKNTPGPLVWLLAPGLLAVIGLLLLRAARCGRLAIDLKGLRDGLRGLPGAWRQRRVIQRARTAPWWRVARALTWDPRRFARRAPRPDRIRAPRRDRVRPA
;
A
#
# COMPACT_ATOMS: atom_id res chain seq x y z
N MET A 1 -59.17 -27.79 -50.64
CA MET A 1 -58.43 -26.78 -51.42
C MET A 1 -57.15 -26.49 -50.65
N ALA A 2 -56.02 -27.15 -50.92
CA ALA A 2 -55.19 -27.14 -52.14
C ALA A 2 -54.15 -25.99 -52.13
N ARG A 3 -52.86 -26.39 -52.19
CA ARG A 3 -51.63 -25.58 -52.39
C ARG A 3 -51.55 -25.12 -53.89
N PRO A 4 -50.46 -24.52 -54.45
CA PRO A 4 -49.12 -24.18 -53.91
C PRO A 4 -48.58 -22.78 -54.34
N GLY A 5 -47.30 -22.49 -54.06
CA GLY A 5 -46.54 -21.41 -54.73
C GLY A 5 -45.81 -21.90 -55.98
N PRO A 6 -44.88 -21.10 -56.55
CA PRO A 6 -43.71 -21.69 -57.22
C PRO A 6 -42.37 -20.97 -56.96
N MET A 7 -41.29 -21.68 -57.27
CA MET A 7 -39.92 -21.14 -57.41
C MET A 7 -39.63 -20.75 -58.86
N ALA A 8 -38.62 -19.89 -59.07
CA ALA A 8 -37.72 -19.92 -60.23
C ALA A 8 -36.30 -19.58 -59.69
N ALA A 9 -35.18 -20.27 -59.95
CA ALA A 9 -34.67 -21.11 -61.04
C ALA A 9 -33.74 -20.35 -62.02
N GLY A 10 -32.52 -20.88 -62.20
CA GLY A 10 -31.48 -20.38 -63.12
C GLY A 10 -30.43 -19.47 -62.47
N GLY A 11 -29.11 -19.64 -62.65
CA GLY A 11 -28.37 -20.75 -63.27
C GLY A 11 -27.20 -20.28 -64.16
N VAL A 12 -26.03 -20.93 -63.97
CA VAL A 12 -24.93 -21.07 -64.94
C VAL A 12 -24.10 -19.81 -65.26
N GLY A 13 -22.80 -20.00 -65.54
CA GLY A 13 -22.14 -19.18 -66.56
C GLY A 13 -20.90 -18.39 -66.17
N ALA A 14 -19.89 -19.09 -65.65
CA ALA A 14 -18.49 -18.64 -65.61
C ALA A 14 -17.96 -18.12 -66.97
N VAL A 15 -16.72 -17.57 -66.95
CA VAL A 15 -15.58 -17.93 -67.85
C VAL A 15 -14.72 -16.71 -68.28
N ARG A 16 -13.38 -16.91 -68.25
CA ARG A 16 -12.27 -16.24 -68.98
C ARG A 16 -11.71 -14.87 -68.48
N VAL A 17 -10.40 -14.58 -68.57
CA VAL A 17 -9.16 -15.43 -68.63
C VAL A 17 -7.87 -14.58 -68.65
N ARG A 18 -6.80 -15.14 -68.07
CA ARG A 18 -5.33 -14.95 -68.29
C ARG A 18 -4.69 -13.56 -68.30
N ASP A 19 -3.48 -13.57 -67.75
CA ASP A 19 -2.34 -12.68 -67.99
C ASP A 19 -2.02 -12.45 -69.47
N PRO A 20 -1.16 -11.46 -69.74
CA PRO A 20 0.14 -11.88 -70.29
C PRO A 20 1.36 -11.18 -69.65
N LEU A 21 2.30 -12.03 -69.19
CA LEU A 21 3.70 -12.17 -69.67
C LEU A 21 4.63 -10.93 -69.91
N VAL A 22 5.93 -11.24 -69.81
CA VAL A 22 7.12 -10.57 -70.40
C VAL A 22 7.91 -9.57 -69.50
N SER A 23 8.90 -10.15 -68.82
CA SER A 23 10.25 -9.59 -68.50
C SER A 23 11.08 -9.57 -69.82
N PRO A 24 12.09 -8.69 -70.09
CA PRO A 24 13.28 -8.55 -69.23
C PRO A 24 14.16 -7.27 -69.26
N ARG A 25 15.17 -7.27 -68.36
CA ARG A 25 16.55 -6.68 -68.39
C ARG A 25 16.87 -5.92 -67.09
N SER A 26 17.47 -6.55 -66.08
CA SER A 26 18.90 -6.94 -65.93
C SER A 26 19.82 -5.82 -65.44
N HIS A 27 20.35 -5.96 -64.22
CA HIS A 27 21.79 -6.10 -63.87
C HIS A 27 21.91 -6.24 -62.33
N GLY A 28 22.96 -6.85 -61.78
CA GLY A 28 23.36 -6.54 -60.38
C GLY A 28 23.81 -7.62 -59.40
N LEU A 29 23.79 -8.91 -59.75
CA LEU A 29 24.67 -9.97 -59.19
C LEU A 29 24.69 -10.35 -57.68
N ARG A 30 24.56 -11.68 -57.49
CA ARG A 30 25.07 -12.59 -56.43
C ARG A 30 24.26 -12.68 -55.13
N CYS A 31 23.58 -13.80 -54.83
CA CYS A 31 24.04 -15.20 -54.62
C CYS A 31 24.71 -15.41 -53.25
N VAL A 32 24.45 -16.48 -52.48
CA VAL A 32 23.68 -17.71 -52.77
C VAL A 32 23.14 -18.35 -51.47
N ARG A 33 21.89 -18.83 -51.51
CA ARG A 33 21.35 -20.16 -51.10
C ARG A 33 21.95 -20.93 -49.91
N CYS A 34 21.22 -21.80 -49.19
CA CYS A 34 19.78 -22.17 -49.18
C CYS A 34 19.47 -23.09 -47.98
N ALA A 35 18.18 -23.17 -47.60
CA ALA A 35 17.46 -24.35 -47.07
C ALA A 35 17.99 -25.05 -45.79
N GLY A 36 17.17 -25.74 -44.99
CA GLY A 36 15.72 -25.97 -45.02
C GLY A 36 15.33 -26.92 -43.86
N SER A 37 14.05 -26.96 -43.49
CA SER A 37 13.46 -27.89 -42.49
C SER A 37 12.39 -28.77 -43.18
N PRO A 38 11.76 -29.81 -42.57
CA PRO A 38 11.79 -30.37 -41.18
C PRO A 38 12.34 -31.84 -41.22
N PRO A 39 11.90 -32.91 -40.49
CA PRO A 39 10.98 -33.07 -39.34
C PRO A 39 11.38 -34.06 -38.19
N VAL A 40 10.63 -33.96 -37.07
CA VAL A 40 10.15 -34.98 -36.09
C VAL A 40 11.06 -36.14 -35.61
N GLY A 41 11.26 -36.22 -34.27
CA GLY A 41 11.77 -37.40 -33.52
C GLY A 41 11.75 -37.20 -31.99
N LEU A 42 11.62 -38.26 -31.18
CA LEU A 42 11.31 -38.23 -29.72
C LEU A 42 12.46 -38.73 -28.79
N VAL A 43 12.71 -38.00 -27.67
CA VAL A 43 13.22 -38.48 -26.33
C VAL A 43 14.68 -39.03 -26.28
N PRO A 44 15.46 -39.10 -25.14
CA PRO A 44 15.36 -38.56 -23.76
C PRO A 44 16.53 -37.56 -23.39
N PRO A 45 16.69 -37.07 -22.12
CA PRO A 45 17.60 -35.96 -21.79
C PRO A 45 18.99 -36.38 -21.23
N PRO A 46 20.01 -35.49 -21.29
CA PRO A 46 21.21 -35.57 -20.46
C PRO A 46 21.26 -34.52 -19.33
N ARG A 47 22.08 -34.85 -18.33
CA ARG A 47 22.33 -34.10 -17.09
C ARG A 47 23.18 -32.84 -17.37
N GLY A 48 23.02 -31.77 -16.59
CA GLY A 48 23.96 -30.63 -16.56
C GLY A 48 25.22 -30.93 -15.72
N PRO A 49 25.95 -29.92 -15.20
CA PRO A 49 25.77 -28.47 -15.36
C PRO A 49 27.05 -27.67 -15.70
N THR A 50 26.93 -26.52 -16.38
CA THR A 50 27.96 -25.44 -16.34
C THR A 50 27.40 -24.09 -16.83
N ALA A 51 27.14 -23.17 -15.90
CA ALA A 51 27.20 -21.71 -16.13
C ALA A 51 27.05 -20.97 -14.78
N ALA A 52 27.96 -20.05 -14.48
CA ALA A 52 27.87 -19.18 -13.31
C ALA A 52 27.13 -17.87 -13.64
N PRO A 53 26.55 -17.20 -12.64
CA PRO A 53 26.49 -15.74 -12.66
C PRO A 53 26.98 -15.07 -11.38
N CYS A 54 27.90 -14.12 -11.58
CA CYS A 54 28.17 -12.90 -10.81
C CYS A 54 27.59 -12.76 -9.38
N LEU A 55 28.46 -12.92 -8.39
CA LEU A 55 28.20 -12.52 -7.00
C LEU A 55 28.40 -11.00 -6.79
N HIS A 56 27.36 -10.30 -6.34
CA HIS A 56 27.51 -9.02 -5.65
C HIS A 56 27.40 -9.21 -4.13
N HIS A 57 28.44 -8.78 -3.41
CA HIS A 57 28.60 -9.02 -1.98
C HIS A 57 27.50 -8.38 -1.11
N ARG A 58 26.85 -9.17 -0.26
CA ARG A 58 26.28 -8.71 1.02
C ARG A 58 27.19 -9.15 2.15
N ARG A 59 27.70 -8.19 2.95
CA ARG A 59 28.41 -8.50 4.21
C ARG A 59 27.40 -8.91 5.29
N ARG A 60 27.63 -10.07 5.92
CA ARG A 60 27.10 -10.41 7.25
C ARG A 60 28.24 -10.31 8.27
N PRO A 61 28.01 -9.89 9.52
CA PRO A 61 28.97 -10.10 10.60
C PRO A 61 28.96 -11.59 10.98
N ALA A 62 30.15 -12.19 11.11
CA ALA A 62 30.30 -13.50 11.72
C ALA A 62 30.33 -13.37 13.24
N LEU A 63 29.81 -14.39 13.94
CA LEU A 63 30.16 -14.66 15.34
C LEU A 63 31.00 -15.92 15.34
N ASP A 64 32.17 -15.82 15.97
CA ASP A 64 33.21 -16.85 15.88
C ASP A 64 32.88 -18.10 16.68
N ARG A 65 33.58 -19.19 16.36
CA ARG A 65 33.24 -20.53 16.81
C ARG A 65 34.41 -21.17 17.58
N ARG A 66 34.04 -22.07 18.51
CA ARG A 66 34.74 -23.33 18.90
C ARG A 66 35.83 -23.27 20.00
N PRO A 67 36.25 -24.43 20.58
CA PRO A 67 35.48 -25.68 20.83
C PRO A 67 35.79 -26.41 22.18
N ALA A 68 34.96 -27.41 22.48
CA ALA A 68 35.26 -28.70 23.18
C ALA A 68 35.84 -28.69 24.63
N GLY A 69 35.51 -29.65 25.49
CA GLY A 69 34.56 -30.78 25.35
C GLY A 69 34.60 -31.77 26.52
N LEU A 70 33.86 -32.87 26.35
CA LEU A 70 33.89 -34.16 27.09
C LEU A 70 33.39 -34.25 28.55
N ASP A 71 32.46 -35.21 28.69
CA ASP A 71 32.36 -36.25 29.74
C ASP A 71 31.57 -36.10 31.06
N ARG A 72 30.81 -37.20 31.30
CA ARG A 72 30.32 -37.80 32.57
C ARG A 72 29.08 -37.24 33.29
N ALA A 73 28.01 -38.02 33.15
CA ALA A 73 27.01 -38.31 34.20
C ALA A 73 27.66 -39.21 35.31
N PRO A 74 27.01 -39.60 36.45
CA PRO A 74 25.55 -39.73 36.66
C PRO A 74 24.98 -39.45 38.09
N HIS A 75 23.67 -39.74 38.25
CA HIS A 75 22.95 -40.02 39.53
C HIS A 75 22.65 -38.85 40.49
N ARG A 76 21.58 -38.84 41.31
CA ARG A 76 20.45 -39.79 41.52
C ARG A 76 19.21 -39.08 42.11
N ALA A 77 18.02 -39.56 41.73
CA ALA A 77 16.80 -39.83 42.55
C ALA A 77 16.12 -38.73 43.43
N GLY A 78 14.78 -38.78 43.51
CA GLY A 78 14.00 -37.90 44.43
C GLY A 78 12.50 -37.77 44.17
N THR A 79 11.79 -38.88 44.02
CA THR A 79 10.32 -39.10 44.09
C THR A 79 9.33 -37.96 44.45
N ARG A 80 8.26 -37.83 43.62
CA ARG A 80 6.79 -37.91 43.93
C ARG A 80 6.31 -37.42 45.33
N ARG A 81 5.17 -36.73 45.52
CA ARG A 81 3.83 -36.91 44.89
C ARG A 81 2.80 -35.81 45.30
N SER A 82 1.83 -35.52 44.41
CA SER A 82 0.39 -35.13 44.63
C SER A 82 -0.06 -34.03 45.64
N GLY A 83 -0.90 -33.07 45.16
CA GLY A 83 -1.55 -31.92 45.84
C GLY A 83 -2.60 -32.23 46.94
N PRO A 84 -3.75 -31.51 47.11
CA PRO A 84 -4.34 -30.39 46.34
C PRO A 84 -4.82 -29.15 47.17
N VAL A 85 -5.44 -28.20 46.45
CA VAL A 85 -6.12 -26.91 46.80
C VAL A 85 -7.23 -27.05 47.88
N PRO A 86 -7.46 -26.09 48.84
CA PRO A 86 -8.39 -24.95 48.63
C PRO A 86 -8.12 -23.61 49.39
N GLN A 87 -8.97 -22.61 49.07
CA GLN A 87 -9.07 -21.27 49.68
C GLN A 87 -9.62 -21.30 51.13
N PRO A 88 -9.64 -20.16 51.85
CA PRO A 88 -10.93 -19.44 51.95
C PRO A 88 -10.82 -17.90 51.93
N ALA A 89 -11.96 -17.22 52.09
CA ALA A 89 -12.12 -15.77 51.94
C ALA A 89 -12.60 -15.06 53.23
N GLY A 90 -12.36 -13.74 53.28
CA GLY A 90 -13.41 -12.80 53.72
C GLY A 90 -13.29 -12.11 55.08
N ARG A 91 -13.92 -10.92 55.15
CA ARG A 91 -14.15 -10.03 56.32
C ARG A 91 -12.87 -9.34 56.86
N GLY A 92 -12.81 -8.04 57.19
CA GLY A 92 -13.77 -6.94 57.03
C GLY A 92 -14.10 -6.23 58.37
N ARG A 93 -13.83 -4.93 58.48
CA ARG A 93 -14.52 -3.95 59.37
C ARG A 93 -14.03 -2.52 59.15
N ARG A 94 -14.94 -1.54 59.33
CA ARG A 94 -14.69 -0.09 59.48
C ARG A 94 -14.77 0.30 60.96
N VAL A 95 -14.02 1.32 61.38
CA VAL A 95 -14.28 2.31 62.46
C VAL A 95 -13.47 3.57 62.03
N HIS A 96 -14.05 4.75 61.72
CA HIS A 96 -14.32 5.91 62.60
C HIS A 96 -13.09 6.40 63.41
N LEU A 97 -12.85 7.69 63.73
CA LEU A 97 -13.45 9.00 63.39
C LEU A 97 -12.49 10.14 63.84
N HIS A 98 -12.82 11.40 63.52
CA HIS A 98 -12.23 12.66 64.03
C HIS A 98 -10.74 12.99 63.66
N GLY A 99 -10.33 14.27 63.53
CA GLY A 99 -11.13 15.52 63.44
C GLY A 99 -10.40 16.76 64.02
N GLY A 100 -10.19 17.80 63.20
CA GLY A 100 -9.67 19.13 63.60
C GLY A 100 -8.17 19.16 63.98
N GLY A 101 -7.44 20.28 63.90
CA GLY A 101 -7.75 21.60 63.35
C GLY A 101 -6.54 22.57 63.44
N SER A 102 -6.40 23.43 62.42
CA SER A 102 -5.95 24.84 62.45
C SER A 102 -4.77 25.37 63.29
N GLY A 103 -3.89 26.14 62.60
CA GLY A 103 -3.04 27.21 63.14
C GLY A 103 -1.54 26.87 63.27
N ALA A 104 -0.56 27.77 63.20
CA ALA A 104 -0.33 29.09 62.57
C ALA A 104 0.98 29.65 63.19
N ALA A 105 1.94 30.17 62.39
CA ALA A 105 3.09 31.01 62.83
C ALA A 105 4.10 30.37 63.85
N GLU A 106 5.36 30.81 64.06
CA GLU A 106 6.37 31.62 63.33
C GLU A 106 7.73 31.48 64.09
N SER A 107 8.87 31.97 63.52
CA SER A 107 10.24 32.07 64.13
C SER A 107 11.14 30.81 64.01
N ALA A 108 12.47 30.86 63.78
CA ALA A 108 13.47 31.92 63.51
C ALA A 108 14.55 31.35 62.52
N ARG A 109 15.24 32.07 61.61
CA ARG A 109 16.11 33.28 61.67
C ARG A 109 17.34 33.13 62.60
N ARG A 110 18.53 32.78 62.10
CA ARG A 110 19.71 33.62 61.68
C ARG A 110 20.91 32.65 61.49
N ALA A 111 22.07 32.90 60.85
CA ALA A 111 22.70 34.00 60.08
C ALA A 111 23.51 33.35 58.91
N HIS A 112 24.53 33.91 58.21
CA HIS A 112 25.18 35.23 58.15
C HIS A 112 25.59 35.53 56.68
N GLU A 113 25.72 36.81 56.34
CA GLU A 113 26.06 37.35 55.01
C GLU A 113 27.29 38.26 55.14
N GLN A 114 28.08 38.51 54.07
CA GLN A 114 28.57 39.84 53.63
C GLN A 114 29.70 39.72 52.56
N ARG A 115 29.48 40.24 51.32
CA ARG A 115 30.06 41.50 50.73
C ARG A 115 31.44 41.33 50.05
N ARG A 116 31.90 42.11 49.05
CA ARG A 116 31.40 43.23 48.19
C ARG A 116 32.25 43.22 46.88
N ARG A 117 31.69 43.28 45.66
CA ARG A 117 31.43 44.45 44.75
C ARG A 117 32.63 45.19 44.09
N ARG A 118 32.48 45.42 42.76
CA ARG A 118 33.22 46.34 41.82
C ARG A 118 34.62 45.87 41.38
N ALA A 119 35.15 46.16 40.18
CA ALA A 119 34.70 46.85 38.94
C ALA A 119 35.14 46.01 37.70
N GLY A 120 34.87 46.25 36.41
CA GLY A 120 34.48 47.42 35.63
C GLY A 120 34.37 47.05 34.13
N GLY A 121 34.10 48.03 33.26
CA GLY A 121 33.63 47.83 31.86
C GLY A 121 34.69 47.65 30.75
N PRO A 122 34.28 47.76 29.46
CA PRO A 122 34.75 46.86 28.39
C PRO A 122 35.69 47.50 27.35
N ARG A 123 36.33 46.67 26.50
CA ARG A 123 36.92 47.10 25.22
C ARG A 123 36.65 46.14 24.06
N ARG A 124 36.23 46.72 22.93
CA ARG A 124 36.32 46.13 21.57
C ARG A 124 37.71 46.42 21.01
N GLN A 125 38.26 45.53 20.19
CA GLN A 125 39.12 45.92 19.06
C GLN A 125 39.02 44.91 17.90
N ARG A 126 39.57 45.28 16.75
CA ARG A 126 39.19 44.76 15.42
C ARG A 126 40.44 44.69 14.52
N ARG A 127 40.47 43.73 13.57
CA ARG A 127 41.52 43.53 12.53
C ARG A 127 42.81 42.86 13.08
N GLN A 128 43.66 42.18 12.29
CA GLN A 128 43.77 42.13 10.82
C GLN A 128 44.38 40.80 10.29
N ASN A 129 44.43 40.66 8.95
CA ASN A 129 44.93 39.50 8.19
C ASN A 129 46.43 39.17 8.39
N VAL A 130 46.81 37.91 8.13
CA VAL A 130 48.10 37.53 7.52
C VAL A 130 47.87 36.48 6.41
N ARG A 131 48.65 36.55 5.32
CA ARG A 131 48.66 35.67 4.14
C ARG A 131 50.11 35.47 3.67
N ARG A 132 50.38 34.44 2.83
CA ARG A 132 51.66 34.02 2.18
C ARG A 132 52.50 33.02 3.01
N GLY A 133 53.35 32.15 2.43
CA GLY A 133 53.68 31.87 1.00
C GLY A 133 53.21 30.48 0.52
N HIS A 134 53.05 30.19 -0.78
CA HIS A 134 54.00 30.08 -1.91
C HIS A 134 54.74 28.72 -2.01
N GLY A 135 54.52 28.02 -3.13
CA GLY A 135 55.08 26.69 -3.41
C GLY A 135 54.55 26.09 -4.72
N LEU A 136 55.05 26.63 -5.84
CA LEU A 136 55.43 25.98 -7.12
C LEU A 136 54.45 25.07 -7.90
N LEU A 137 54.30 25.39 -9.19
CA LEU A 137 53.71 24.56 -10.26
C LEU A 137 54.80 23.73 -10.98
N PRO A 138 54.40 22.72 -11.78
CA PRO A 138 54.73 22.84 -13.21
C PRO A 138 53.63 22.40 -14.20
N HIS A 139 53.63 23.12 -15.33
CA HIS A 139 53.18 22.83 -16.71
C HIS A 139 52.04 21.84 -17.08
N ARG A 140 51.21 22.33 -18.04
CA ARG A 140 50.25 21.58 -18.87
C ARG A 140 50.94 20.75 -19.97
N PRO A 141 50.15 19.86 -20.62
CA PRO A 141 49.94 19.99 -22.07
C PRO A 141 48.45 20.24 -22.44
N GLN A 142 48.23 20.75 -23.65
CA GLN A 142 46.89 20.94 -24.25
C GLN A 142 46.43 19.66 -24.95
N GLY A 143 45.12 19.37 -24.95
CA GLY A 143 44.57 18.25 -25.71
C GLY A 143 43.04 18.25 -25.81
N GLN A 144 42.55 18.64 -26.99
CA GLN A 144 41.25 18.32 -27.59
C GLN A 144 39.94 18.76 -26.90
N ARG A 145 39.09 19.45 -27.67
CA ARG A 145 37.71 19.85 -27.29
C ARG A 145 36.73 18.77 -27.73
N ALA A 146 35.83 18.35 -26.84
CA ALA A 146 34.61 17.62 -27.22
C ALA A 146 33.47 18.63 -27.52
N PRO A 147 32.57 18.37 -28.49
CA PRO A 147 31.51 19.29 -28.88
C PRO A 147 30.42 19.40 -27.81
N MET A 148 29.98 20.64 -27.55
CA MET A 148 28.96 20.95 -26.54
C MET A 148 27.56 20.81 -27.16
N LEU A 149 26.80 19.79 -26.75
CA LEU A 149 25.39 19.67 -27.11
C LEU A 149 24.58 20.83 -26.50
N PRO A 150 23.61 21.42 -27.22
CA PRO A 150 22.89 22.60 -26.77
C PRO A 150 21.95 22.28 -25.59
N ARG A 151 22.03 23.10 -24.54
CA ARG A 151 21.05 23.11 -23.44
C ARG A 151 19.71 23.69 -23.93
N PRO A 152 18.57 23.03 -23.72
CA PRO A 152 17.26 23.67 -23.89
C PRO A 152 17.10 24.84 -22.91
N ALA A 153 16.44 25.91 -23.36
CA ALA A 153 16.29 27.14 -22.58
C ALA A 153 15.41 26.95 -21.34
N VAL A 154 15.86 27.53 -20.21
CA VAL A 154 15.07 27.59 -18.97
C VAL A 154 14.05 28.72 -19.08
N ALA A 155 12.85 28.40 -19.55
CA ALA A 155 11.69 29.30 -19.47
C ALA A 155 11.08 29.22 -18.06
N GLY A 156 11.62 30.01 -17.12
CA GLY A 156 11.09 30.09 -15.76
C GLY A 156 10.11 31.26 -15.57
N GLN A 157 8.84 30.97 -15.28
CA GLN A 157 7.91 31.82 -14.51
C GLN A 157 6.88 30.88 -13.80
N PRO A 158 6.29 31.25 -12.65
CA PRO A 158 5.90 30.26 -11.65
C PRO A 158 4.39 29.95 -11.59
N VAL A 159 4.03 28.66 -11.71
CA VAL A 159 2.71 28.15 -11.30
C VAL A 159 2.62 28.07 -9.76
N ARG A 160 2.66 29.23 -9.09
CA ARG A 160 2.54 29.39 -7.63
C ARG A 160 1.31 30.22 -7.23
N ARG A 161 0.15 29.99 -7.87
CA ARG A 161 -1.09 30.70 -7.51
C ARG A 161 -2.42 29.94 -7.72
N LEU A 162 -2.46 28.63 -7.42
CA LEU A 162 -3.72 27.86 -7.46
C LEU A 162 -3.93 26.84 -6.31
N VAL A 163 -3.20 26.97 -5.19
CA VAL A 163 -3.33 26.10 -3.99
C VAL A 163 -3.56 26.91 -2.70
N ARG A 164 -4.11 28.12 -2.80
CA ARG A 164 -4.61 28.90 -1.66
C ARG A 164 -6.06 29.28 -1.92
N LEU A 165 -6.91 29.08 -0.89
CA LEU A 165 -8.37 29.28 -0.89
C LEU A 165 -9.22 28.19 -1.56
N ALA A 166 -9.17 26.95 -1.04
CA ALA A 166 -10.17 25.92 -1.33
C ALA A 166 -10.51 25.03 -0.10
N GLY A 167 -11.01 25.65 0.97
CA GLY A 167 -11.59 24.95 2.12
C GLY A 167 -13.04 24.50 1.88
N TRP A 168 -13.28 23.59 0.91
CA TRP A 168 -14.63 23.16 0.51
C TRP A 168 -14.81 21.64 0.69
N SER A 169 -16.02 21.22 1.05
CA SER A 169 -16.38 19.82 1.35
C SER A 169 -16.29 18.92 0.11
N SER A 170 -15.88 17.66 0.33
CA SER A 170 -15.79 16.62 -0.70
C SER A 170 -17.07 16.44 -1.52
N ALA A 171 -18.24 16.56 -0.88
CA ALA A 171 -19.55 16.43 -1.53
C ALA A 171 -19.81 17.38 -2.72
N LEU A 172 -19.12 18.52 -2.82
CA LEU A 172 -19.33 19.47 -3.91
C LEU A 172 -18.42 19.22 -5.14
N ARG A 173 -17.31 18.49 -4.98
CA ARG A 173 -16.43 18.13 -6.12
C ARG A 173 -17.12 17.16 -7.09
N ASN A 174 -17.95 16.25 -6.57
CA ASN A 174 -18.64 15.24 -7.39
C ASN A 174 -19.71 15.82 -8.36
N ARG A 175 -19.97 17.14 -8.35
CA ARG A 175 -20.84 17.81 -9.35
C ARG A 175 -20.08 18.58 -10.44
N LEU A 176 -18.80 18.91 -10.24
CA LEU A 176 -18.06 19.78 -11.17
C LEU A 176 -17.36 19.04 -12.33
N HIS A 177 -17.32 17.71 -12.33
CA HIS A 177 -16.71 16.92 -13.40
C HIS A 177 -17.62 16.65 -14.62
N ARG A 178 -18.84 17.20 -14.68
CA ARG A 178 -19.74 17.08 -15.85
C ARG A 178 -19.43 18.02 -17.03
N GLY A 179 -18.35 18.82 -16.94
CA GLY A 179 -18.11 19.96 -17.85
C GLY A 179 -16.95 19.84 -18.84
N LEU A 180 -16.24 18.71 -18.91
CA LEU A 180 -15.07 18.55 -19.80
C LEU A 180 -15.25 17.32 -20.68
N ARG A 181 -15.62 17.55 -21.95
CA ARG A 181 -15.57 16.55 -23.02
C ARG A 181 -14.20 16.61 -23.69
N PRO A 182 -13.31 15.62 -23.55
CA PRO A 182 -12.24 15.40 -24.51
C PRO A 182 -12.85 14.80 -25.80
N ASP A 183 -12.20 15.05 -26.94
CA ASP A 183 -12.60 14.47 -28.24
C ASP A 183 -12.57 12.94 -28.18
N LEU A 184 -13.68 12.29 -28.53
CA LEU A 184 -13.80 10.84 -28.63
C LEU A 184 -14.06 10.46 -30.09
N ARG A 185 -13.08 9.82 -30.73
CA ARG A 185 -13.30 9.07 -31.98
C ARG A 185 -13.58 7.61 -31.63
N PRO A 186 -14.75 7.05 -31.97
CA PRO A 186 -14.97 5.61 -31.89
C PRO A 186 -14.09 4.91 -32.93
N LEU A 187 -13.36 3.87 -32.51
CA LEU A 187 -12.77 2.92 -33.44
C LEU A 187 -13.60 1.63 -33.42
N HIS A 188 -14.10 1.31 -34.61
CA HIS A 188 -14.78 0.07 -35.04
C HIS A 188 -16.25 -0.18 -34.66
N PRO A 189 -17.05 -0.71 -35.60
CA PRO A 189 -18.43 -1.13 -35.37
C PRO A 189 -18.51 -2.54 -34.76
N ALA A 190 -19.71 -2.90 -34.29
CA ALA A 190 -19.98 -4.14 -33.57
C ALA A 190 -19.71 -5.42 -34.37
N GLY A 191 -19.11 -6.41 -33.70
CA GLY A 191 -19.06 -7.81 -34.10
C GLY A 191 -19.40 -8.72 -32.92
N ASP A 192 -20.33 -9.64 -33.13
CA ASP A 192 -20.56 -10.90 -32.41
C ASP A 192 -20.50 -10.90 -30.87
N GLY A 193 -21.57 -10.38 -30.27
CA GLY A 193 -22.53 -11.26 -29.58
C GLY A 193 -22.15 -11.91 -28.24
N PHE A 194 -20.97 -11.66 -27.66
CA PHE A 194 -20.73 -12.03 -26.26
C PHE A 194 -21.54 -11.12 -25.33
N MET A 195 -22.65 -11.66 -24.81
CA MET A 195 -23.39 -11.10 -23.67
C MET A 195 -22.50 -11.17 -22.41
N ILE A 196 -21.57 -10.22 -22.26
CA ILE A 196 -20.77 -10.09 -21.04
C ILE A 196 -21.73 -9.85 -19.88
N ALA A 197 -21.79 -10.80 -18.95
CA ALA A 197 -22.59 -10.68 -17.75
C ALA A 197 -22.21 -9.39 -17.00
N GLN A 198 -23.23 -8.60 -16.65
CA GLN A 198 -23.08 -7.29 -16.03
C GLN A 198 -22.03 -7.30 -14.90
N PRO A 199 -20.97 -6.48 -14.97
CA PRO A 199 -19.84 -6.61 -14.07
C PRO A 199 -20.27 -6.31 -12.63
N TRP A 200 -19.94 -7.20 -11.70
CA TRP A 200 -20.29 -7.05 -10.29
C TRP A 200 -19.23 -6.24 -9.51
N VAL A 201 -18.04 -6.10 -10.09
CA VAL A 201 -16.90 -5.36 -9.53
C VAL A 201 -16.20 -4.54 -10.60
N ARG A 202 -15.77 -3.33 -10.20
CA ARG A 202 -14.78 -2.52 -10.91
C ARG A 202 -13.43 -2.62 -10.23
N VAL A 203 -12.41 -3.06 -10.95
CA VAL A 203 -11.03 -3.11 -10.46
C VAL A 203 -10.30 -1.81 -10.85
N VAL A 204 -9.80 -1.07 -9.87
CA VAL A 204 -9.07 0.18 -10.09
C VAL A 204 -7.58 -0.06 -9.91
N ILE A 205 -6.80 0.27 -10.94
CA ILE A 205 -5.34 0.10 -10.96
C ILE A 205 -4.70 1.47 -11.18
N VAL A 206 -3.98 1.99 -10.18
CA VAL A 206 -3.27 3.28 -10.27
C VAL A 206 -1.80 3.04 -10.60
N THR A 207 -1.33 3.60 -11.71
CA THR A 207 0.06 3.46 -12.18
C THR A 207 0.73 4.82 -12.43
N MET A 208 2.04 4.88 -12.21
CA MET A 208 2.94 5.98 -12.56
C MET A 208 4.24 5.40 -13.17
N ASN A 209 4.15 4.93 -14.42
CA ASN A 209 5.24 4.36 -15.24
C ASN A 209 5.75 2.95 -14.87
N GLU A 210 4.98 2.13 -14.15
CA GLU A 210 5.34 0.72 -13.85
C GLU A 210 5.01 -0.27 -14.98
N GLY A 211 5.23 0.11 -16.26
CA GLY A 211 4.72 -0.61 -17.45
C GLY A 211 4.84 -2.16 -17.42
N PRO A 212 6.03 -2.75 -17.20
CA PRO A 212 6.18 -4.22 -17.16
C PRO A 212 5.39 -4.89 -16.01
N LEU A 213 5.30 -4.23 -14.85
CA LEU A 213 4.54 -4.74 -13.71
C LEU A 213 3.04 -4.64 -13.99
N LEU A 214 2.59 -3.50 -14.53
CA LEU A 214 1.21 -3.27 -14.96
C LEU A 214 0.74 -4.31 -15.98
N ALA A 215 1.57 -4.64 -16.98
CA ALA A 215 1.25 -5.68 -17.96
C ALA A 215 1.05 -7.05 -17.29
N GLN A 216 1.94 -7.44 -16.36
CA GLN A 216 1.82 -8.69 -15.60
C GLN A 216 0.61 -8.70 -14.65
N CYS A 217 0.29 -7.57 -14.03
CA CYS A 217 -0.91 -7.36 -13.21
C CYS A 217 -2.18 -7.53 -14.05
N LEU A 218 -2.24 -6.91 -15.23
CA LEU A 218 -3.39 -7.00 -16.13
C LEU A 218 -3.56 -8.42 -16.70
N GLU A 219 -2.47 -9.12 -17.03
CA GLU A 219 -2.58 -10.52 -17.46
C GLU A 219 -3.09 -11.45 -16.34
N SER A 220 -2.62 -11.24 -15.11
CA SER A 220 -3.13 -11.94 -13.92
C SER A 220 -4.61 -11.64 -13.63
N LEU A 221 -5.09 -10.45 -13.99
CA LEU A 221 -6.50 -10.06 -13.94
C LEU A 221 -7.32 -10.65 -15.09
N ARG A 222 -6.74 -10.81 -16.28
CA ARG A 222 -7.39 -11.48 -17.43
C ARG A 222 -7.61 -12.97 -17.17
N ALA A 223 -6.69 -13.60 -16.42
CA ALA A 223 -6.76 -14.99 -15.99
C ALA A 223 -7.79 -15.29 -14.87
N GLN A 224 -8.63 -14.33 -14.46
CA GLN A 224 -9.65 -14.56 -13.42
C GLN A 224 -10.75 -15.52 -13.89
N THR A 225 -11.03 -16.53 -13.06
CA THR A 225 -12.05 -17.57 -13.25
C THR A 225 -13.49 -17.04 -13.16
N ASP A 226 -13.70 -15.92 -12.46
CA ASP A 226 -14.92 -15.12 -12.58
C ASP A 226 -14.69 -14.05 -13.66
N PRO A 227 -15.39 -14.10 -14.81
CA PRO A 227 -15.17 -13.16 -15.91
C PRO A 227 -15.96 -11.85 -15.77
N ALA A 228 -16.88 -11.73 -14.80
CA ALA A 228 -17.87 -10.66 -14.72
C ALA A 228 -17.33 -9.41 -13.99
N TRP A 229 -16.25 -8.83 -14.52
CA TRP A 229 -15.60 -7.63 -14.00
C TRP A 229 -15.27 -6.63 -15.11
N GLU A 230 -15.05 -5.38 -14.70
CA GLU A 230 -14.41 -4.35 -15.52
C GLU A 230 -13.19 -3.78 -14.78
N ALA A 231 -12.26 -3.16 -15.51
CA ALA A 231 -11.07 -2.54 -14.95
C ALA A 231 -10.91 -1.09 -15.44
N VAL A 232 -10.45 -0.21 -14.55
CA VAL A 232 -10.09 1.17 -14.88
C VAL A 232 -8.64 1.42 -14.45
N VAL A 233 -7.75 1.47 -15.43
CA VAL A 233 -6.33 1.80 -15.26
C VAL A 233 -6.17 3.32 -15.26
N VAL A 234 -5.70 3.88 -14.15
CA VAL A 234 -5.48 5.32 -13.98
C VAL A 234 -3.99 5.63 -14.14
N GLY A 235 -3.62 6.14 -15.31
CA GLY A 235 -2.29 6.68 -15.61
C GLY A 235 -2.09 8.01 -14.87
N ASN A 236 -1.50 7.94 -13.68
CA ASN A 236 -1.45 9.02 -12.70
C ASN A 236 -0.22 9.94 -12.94
N GLY A 237 -0.22 10.64 -14.08
CA GLY A 237 0.96 11.36 -14.58
C GLY A 237 1.97 10.46 -15.29
N SER A 238 1.52 9.32 -15.82
CA SER A 238 2.36 8.41 -16.63
C SER A 238 2.70 9.00 -18.00
N ASP A 239 3.87 8.62 -18.52
CA ASP A 239 4.21 8.75 -19.93
C ASP A 239 3.24 7.89 -20.77
N PRO A 240 2.56 8.46 -21.78
CA PRO A 240 1.68 7.70 -22.68
C PRO A 240 2.35 6.48 -23.30
N ALA A 241 3.62 6.57 -23.72
CA ALA A 241 4.30 5.45 -24.38
C ALA A 241 4.55 4.26 -23.44
N VAL A 242 4.83 4.54 -22.15
CA VAL A 242 5.02 3.50 -21.12
C VAL A 242 3.69 2.88 -20.71
N LEU A 243 2.62 3.69 -20.65
CA LEU A 243 1.28 3.22 -20.32
C LEU A 243 0.70 2.36 -21.44
N ASP A 244 0.81 2.81 -22.70
CA ASP A 244 0.16 2.19 -23.85
C ASP A 244 0.78 0.85 -24.22
N ALA A 245 2.11 0.73 -24.09
CA ALA A 245 2.82 -0.53 -24.27
C ALA A 245 2.48 -1.61 -23.23
N ALA A 246 1.77 -1.26 -22.15
CA ALA A 246 1.40 -2.17 -21.06
C ALA A 246 -0.10 -2.52 -21.02
N LEU A 247 -0.94 -1.88 -21.84
CA LEU A 247 -2.37 -2.16 -21.89
C LEU A 247 -2.67 -3.35 -22.81
N PRO A 248 -3.49 -4.33 -22.38
CA PRO A 248 -3.95 -5.41 -23.24
C PRO A 248 -5.07 -4.92 -24.17
N ASP A 249 -5.23 -5.61 -25.29
CA ASP A 249 -6.48 -5.55 -26.07
C ASP A 249 -7.54 -6.41 -25.36
N ASP A 250 -8.30 -5.78 -24.47
CA ASP A 250 -9.39 -6.40 -23.71
C ASP A 250 -10.50 -5.37 -23.44
N PRO A 251 -11.74 -5.55 -23.94
CA PRO A 251 -12.81 -4.56 -23.83
C PRO A 251 -13.29 -4.32 -22.38
N ARG A 252 -12.88 -5.18 -21.42
CA ARG A 252 -13.13 -4.97 -19.98
C ARG A 252 -12.19 -3.94 -19.38
N VAL A 253 -11.07 -3.62 -20.03
CA VAL A 253 -10.04 -2.72 -19.50
C VAL A 253 -10.18 -1.33 -20.14
N ARG A 254 -10.37 -0.31 -19.30
CA ARG A 254 -10.46 1.11 -19.70
C ARG A 254 -9.30 1.89 -19.11
N VAL A 255 -8.87 2.96 -19.79
CA VAL A 255 -7.77 3.81 -19.32
C VAL A 255 -8.23 5.26 -19.07
N VAL A 256 -7.81 5.82 -17.94
CA VAL A 256 -7.95 7.24 -17.60
C VAL A 256 -6.56 7.85 -17.48
N ARG A 257 -6.26 8.85 -18.32
CA ARG A 257 -4.97 9.56 -18.30
C ARG A 257 -5.09 10.84 -17.50
N LEU A 258 -4.30 10.96 -16.44
CA LEU A 258 -4.17 12.19 -15.65
C LEU A 258 -2.88 12.91 -16.06
N PRO A 259 -2.90 14.24 -16.25
CA PRO A 259 -1.74 14.99 -16.72
C PRO A 259 -0.64 15.17 -15.65
N ALA A 260 -0.89 14.75 -14.41
CA ALA A 260 0.04 14.83 -13.30
C ALA A 260 -0.30 13.81 -12.21
N ASN A 261 0.68 13.46 -11.39
CA ASN A 261 0.48 12.62 -10.21
C ASN A 261 -0.30 13.39 -9.12
N ILE A 262 -1.55 13.00 -8.87
CA ILE A 262 -2.43 13.56 -7.84
C ILE A 262 -2.42 12.77 -6.52
N GLY A 263 -1.59 11.73 -6.44
CA GLY A 263 -1.51 10.77 -5.35
C GLY A 263 -2.42 9.57 -5.55
N TYR A 264 -1.96 8.40 -5.09
CA TYR A 264 -2.68 7.14 -5.08
C TYR A 264 -4.11 7.26 -4.53
N SER A 265 -4.28 7.98 -3.40
CA SER A 265 -5.58 8.16 -2.76
C SER A 265 -6.59 8.84 -3.71
N ALA A 266 -6.18 9.90 -4.41
CA ALA A 266 -7.08 10.65 -5.29
C ALA A 266 -7.28 9.95 -6.65
N ALA A 267 -6.23 9.32 -7.19
CA ALA A 267 -6.30 8.55 -8.42
C ALA A 267 -7.23 7.32 -8.31
N ASN A 268 -7.24 6.63 -7.16
CA ASN A 268 -8.19 5.53 -6.92
C ASN A 268 -9.65 6.01 -6.97
N ASN A 269 -9.96 7.18 -6.40
CA ASN A 269 -11.31 7.74 -6.50
C ASN A 269 -11.69 8.07 -7.95
N VAL A 270 -10.76 8.60 -8.76
CA VAL A 270 -10.99 8.86 -10.19
C VAL A 270 -11.35 7.58 -10.94
N GLY A 271 -10.65 6.47 -10.68
CA GLY A 271 -10.99 5.17 -11.28
C GLY A 271 -12.32 4.62 -10.78
N ALA A 272 -12.59 4.70 -9.46
CA ALA A 272 -13.82 4.23 -8.85
C ALA A 272 -15.07 4.99 -9.36
N ASP A 273 -14.95 6.30 -9.61
CA ASP A 273 -16.03 7.17 -10.08
C ASP A 273 -16.07 7.35 -11.62
N HIS A 274 -15.22 6.64 -12.37
CA HIS A 274 -15.22 6.68 -13.83
C HIS A 274 -16.60 6.27 -14.38
N THR A 275 -17.16 7.04 -15.31
CA THR A 275 -18.47 6.69 -15.89
C THR A 275 -18.27 5.72 -17.05
N VAL A 276 -19.07 4.66 -17.07
CA VAL A 276 -19.08 3.65 -18.14
C VAL A 276 -20.50 3.60 -18.66
N GLU A 277 -20.69 3.87 -19.95
CA GLU A 277 -22.02 4.12 -20.52
C GLU A 277 -22.84 2.84 -20.74
N THR A 278 -22.16 1.69 -20.81
CA THR A 278 -22.78 0.38 -21.10
C THR A 278 -23.56 -0.22 -19.92
N HIS A 279 -23.39 0.28 -18.70
CA HIS A 279 -24.07 -0.23 -17.50
C HIS A 279 -23.94 0.71 -16.28
N PRO A 280 -24.80 0.59 -15.25
CA PRO A 280 -24.60 1.30 -13.99
C PRO A 280 -23.27 0.90 -13.31
N PRO A 281 -22.74 1.74 -12.38
CA PRO A 281 -21.55 1.40 -11.60
C PRO A 281 -21.72 0.08 -10.83
N PRO A 282 -20.74 -0.83 -10.85
CA PRO A 282 -20.84 -2.10 -10.14
C PRO A 282 -21.06 -1.97 -8.63
N PRO A 283 -21.74 -2.95 -7.97
CA PRO A 283 -21.98 -2.95 -6.53
C PRO A 283 -20.71 -3.06 -5.68
N PHE A 284 -19.55 -3.34 -6.27
CA PHE A 284 -18.25 -3.33 -5.60
C PHE A 284 -17.17 -2.59 -6.40
N VAL A 285 -16.21 -2.03 -5.67
CA VAL A 285 -14.96 -1.47 -6.19
C VAL A 285 -13.82 -2.28 -5.58
N ALA A 286 -12.92 -2.82 -6.38
CA ALA A 286 -11.66 -3.40 -5.93
C ALA A 286 -10.51 -2.44 -6.23
N THR A 287 -9.52 -2.37 -5.34
CA THR A 287 -8.24 -1.70 -5.58
C THR A 287 -7.17 -2.76 -5.78
N LEU A 288 -6.38 -2.61 -6.83
CA LEU A 288 -5.28 -3.50 -7.17
C LEU A 288 -4.06 -2.67 -7.59
N ASN A 289 -2.91 -2.88 -6.96
CA ASN A 289 -1.68 -2.20 -7.35
C ASN A 289 -1.13 -2.76 -8.68
N PRO A 290 -0.41 -1.97 -9.49
CA PRO A 290 0.25 -2.46 -10.68
C PRO A 290 1.39 -3.45 -10.38
N ASP A 291 1.90 -3.49 -9.15
CA ASP A 291 2.90 -4.45 -8.67
C ASP A 291 2.30 -5.63 -7.87
N ALA A 292 1.01 -5.90 -8.08
CA ALA A 292 0.24 -6.97 -7.44
C ALA A 292 -0.41 -7.92 -8.46
N PHE A 293 -0.16 -9.22 -8.32
CA PHE A 293 -0.54 -10.27 -9.26
C PHE A 293 -1.56 -11.21 -8.59
N PRO A 294 -2.87 -11.04 -8.87
CA PRO A 294 -3.91 -11.86 -8.25
C PRO A 294 -3.91 -13.31 -8.75
N ALA A 295 -4.17 -14.26 -7.85
CA ALA A 295 -4.39 -15.66 -8.22
C ALA A 295 -5.68 -15.81 -9.06
N PRO A 296 -5.80 -16.81 -9.95
CA PRO A 296 -6.95 -16.98 -10.85
C PRO A 296 -8.33 -17.06 -10.17
N ASP A 297 -8.39 -17.40 -8.88
CA ASP A 297 -9.61 -17.48 -8.07
C ASP A 297 -9.86 -16.24 -7.19
N TRP A 298 -9.01 -15.21 -7.25
CA TRP A 298 -9.05 -14.04 -6.37
C TRP A 298 -10.41 -13.31 -6.37
N LEU A 299 -10.96 -13.00 -7.54
CA LEU A 299 -12.29 -12.37 -7.66
C LEU A 299 -13.41 -13.31 -7.20
N ALA A 300 -13.35 -14.60 -7.56
CA ALA A 300 -14.35 -15.59 -7.15
C ALA A 300 -14.38 -15.77 -5.62
N ALA A 301 -13.20 -15.84 -4.99
CA ALA A 301 -13.02 -15.91 -3.55
C ALA A 301 -13.57 -14.68 -2.83
N LEU A 302 -13.29 -13.47 -3.36
CA LEU A 302 -13.83 -12.21 -2.84
C LEU A 302 -15.36 -12.12 -3.00
N ARG A 303 -15.92 -12.55 -4.14
CA ARG A 303 -17.38 -12.58 -4.37
C ARG A 303 -18.07 -13.53 -3.41
N ALA A 304 -17.50 -14.72 -3.21
CA ALA A 304 -18.01 -15.71 -2.26
C ALA A 304 -17.93 -15.20 -0.81
N ALA A 305 -16.84 -14.50 -0.44
CA ALA A 305 -16.74 -13.85 0.87
C ALA A 305 -17.76 -12.72 1.03
N ALA A 306 -18.03 -11.94 -0.02
CA ALA A 306 -19.04 -10.88 0.01
C ALA A 306 -20.47 -11.40 0.16
N GLY A 307 -20.74 -12.64 -0.29
CA GLY A 307 -21.96 -13.38 -0.01
C GLY A 307 -22.03 -13.92 1.43
N ARG A 308 -20.91 -14.43 1.97
CA ARG A 308 -20.83 -14.91 3.38
C ARG A 308 -20.94 -13.78 4.41
N HIS A 309 -20.44 -12.58 4.10
CA HIS A 309 -20.42 -11.42 4.99
C HIS A 309 -21.17 -10.23 4.35
N PRO A 310 -22.52 -10.28 4.26
CA PRO A 310 -23.31 -9.22 3.62
C PRO A 310 -23.16 -7.85 4.33
N ASP A 311 -22.92 -7.84 5.64
CA ASP A 311 -22.71 -6.62 6.42
C ASP A 311 -21.29 -6.02 6.29
N ALA A 312 -20.32 -6.77 5.74
CA ALA A 312 -18.96 -6.28 5.61
C ALA A 312 -18.86 -5.15 4.56
N ALA A 313 -18.12 -4.11 4.92
CA ALA A 313 -17.91 -2.94 4.07
C ALA A 313 -16.67 -3.08 3.17
N ALA A 314 -15.68 -3.86 3.60
CA ALA A 314 -14.48 -4.14 2.83
C ALA A 314 -13.90 -5.53 3.14
N PHE A 315 -13.11 -6.04 2.20
CA PHE A 315 -12.48 -7.35 2.24
C PHE A 315 -10.98 -7.20 1.92
N ALA A 316 -10.13 -7.75 2.78
CA ALA A 316 -8.68 -7.72 2.65
C ALA A 316 -8.16 -9.06 2.13
N SER A 317 -7.36 -9.03 1.05
CA SER A 317 -6.75 -10.23 0.49
C SER A 317 -5.55 -10.74 1.30
N LEU A 318 -5.23 -12.02 1.16
CA LEU A 318 -3.94 -12.59 1.53
C LEU A 318 -2.89 -12.11 0.54
N GLN A 319 -1.97 -11.28 1.01
CA GLN A 319 -0.86 -10.75 0.23
C GLN A 319 0.41 -11.50 0.63
N ARG A 320 1.06 -12.15 -0.35
CA ARG A 320 2.34 -12.85 -0.21
C ARG A 320 3.43 -12.05 -0.92
N ASP A 321 4.67 -12.17 -0.46
CA ASP A 321 5.81 -11.52 -1.12
C ASP A 321 6.02 -12.16 -2.51
N ALA A 322 6.17 -11.34 -3.56
CA ALA A 322 6.31 -11.84 -4.93
C ALA A 322 7.71 -12.43 -5.23
N ALA A 323 8.74 -12.08 -4.46
CA ALA A 323 10.09 -12.63 -4.60
C ALA A 323 10.26 -13.91 -3.76
N ASP A 324 9.57 -14.03 -2.63
CA ASP A 324 9.46 -15.26 -1.84
C ASP A 324 8.00 -15.54 -1.40
N PRO A 325 7.20 -16.26 -2.21
CA PRO A 325 5.81 -16.58 -1.89
C PRO A 325 5.60 -17.46 -0.64
N THR A 326 6.67 -17.90 0.04
CA THR A 326 6.59 -18.53 1.36
C THR A 326 6.47 -17.51 2.49
N LEU A 327 6.70 -16.22 2.22
CA LEU A 327 6.58 -15.12 3.16
C LEU A 327 5.29 -14.32 2.99
N CYS A 328 4.68 -13.96 4.12
CA CYS A 328 3.61 -12.99 4.19
C CYS A 328 4.13 -11.60 3.84
N ASP A 329 3.42 -10.93 2.94
CA ASP A 329 3.51 -9.48 2.77
C ASP A 329 2.39 -8.77 3.55
N GLY A 330 1.20 -9.38 3.63
CA GLY A 330 0.13 -8.94 4.52
C GLY A 330 -0.99 -9.97 4.71
N LEU A 331 -1.31 -10.27 5.98
CA LEU A 331 -2.50 -11.01 6.41
C LEU A 331 -3.71 -10.08 6.65
N GLY A 332 -3.68 -8.85 6.13
CA GLY A 332 -4.55 -7.73 6.47
C GLY A 332 -4.00 -6.86 7.62
N ASP A 333 -4.38 -5.60 7.65
CA ASP A 333 -3.66 -4.57 8.41
C ASP A 333 -4.20 -4.35 9.83
N GLU A 334 -3.35 -3.78 10.68
CA GLU A 334 -3.54 -3.58 12.11
C GLU A 334 -3.26 -2.13 12.50
N ALA A 335 -4.04 -1.60 13.45
CA ALA A 335 -3.79 -0.29 14.05
C ALA A 335 -3.84 -0.34 15.57
N ALA A 336 -2.88 0.32 16.21
CA ALA A 336 -2.87 0.60 17.63
C ALA A 336 -3.65 1.89 17.92
N PRO A 337 -4.24 2.03 19.13
CA PRO A 337 -4.99 3.23 19.53
C PRO A 337 -4.16 4.52 19.48
N VAL A 338 -2.83 4.42 19.61
CA VAL A 338 -1.87 5.54 19.57
C VAL A 338 -1.36 5.86 18.16
N GLY A 339 -2.10 5.48 17.11
CA GLY A 339 -1.78 5.84 15.72
C GLY A 339 -0.60 5.09 15.10
N LEU A 340 -0.13 3.99 15.68
CA LEU A 340 0.76 3.05 15.00
C LEU A 340 -0.06 2.14 14.10
N VAL A 341 0.45 1.85 12.90
CA VAL A 341 -0.17 0.99 11.90
C VAL A 341 0.88 0.04 11.36
N TRP A 342 0.49 -1.20 11.06
CA TRP A 342 1.36 -2.20 10.46
C TRP A 342 0.57 -3.25 9.68
N ARG A 343 1.25 -3.87 8.72
CA ARG A 343 0.73 -4.98 7.95
C ARG A 343 0.90 -6.26 8.77
N GLY A 344 -0.19 -6.99 9.01
CA GLY A 344 -0.18 -8.16 9.90
C GLY A 344 0.61 -9.31 9.27
N GLY A 345 1.54 -9.91 10.02
CA GLY A 345 2.34 -11.04 9.57
C GLY A 345 3.49 -10.68 8.62
N ILE A 346 3.67 -9.42 8.22
CA ILE A 346 4.68 -9.05 7.20
C ILE A 346 6.09 -9.58 7.55
N TRP A 347 6.75 -10.16 6.54
CA TRP A 347 8.05 -10.85 6.58
C TRP A 347 8.10 -12.13 7.44
N GLN A 348 6.96 -12.68 7.86
CA GLN A 348 6.87 -13.98 8.54
C GLN A 348 6.46 -15.06 7.53
N PRO A 349 6.76 -16.35 7.76
CA PRO A 349 6.25 -17.43 6.92
C PRO A 349 4.72 -17.41 6.84
N VAL A 350 4.18 -17.68 5.65
CA VAL A 350 2.73 -17.84 5.43
C VAL A 350 2.25 -19.03 6.24
N PRO A 351 1.26 -18.86 7.15
CA PRO A 351 0.69 -19.99 7.88
C PRO A 351 0.03 -21.00 6.94
N PRO A 352 -0.01 -22.30 7.30
CA PRO A 352 -0.81 -23.29 6.58
C PRO A 352 -2.25 -22.82 6.33
N ALA A 353 -2.83 -23.19 5.19
CA ALA A 353 -4.13 -22.67 4.75
C ALA A 353 -5.28 -23.03 5.72
N ASP A 354 -5.20 -24.17 6.40
CA ASP A 354 -6.15 -24.65 7.42
C ASP A 354 -6.00 -23.93 8.77
N ALA A 355 -4.82 -23.34 9.02
CA ALA A 355 -4.55 -22.49 10.17
C ALA A 355 -5.01 -21.04 9.96
N LEU A 356 -5.11 -20.56 8.72
CA LEU A 356 -5.66 -19.24 8.41
C LEU A 356 -7.18 -19.20 8.64
N VAL A 357 -7.67 -18.08 9.17
CA VAL A 357 -9.09 -17.88 9.50
C VAL A 357 -9.62 -16.66 8.76
N GLU A 358 -10.69 -16.87 7.98
CA GLU A 358 -11.51 -15.78 7.46
C GLU A 358 -12.22 -15.08 8.63
N GLY A 359 -12.00 -13.77 8.77
CA GLY A 359 -12.43 -13.05 9.97
C GLY A 359 -12.01 -11.58 10.00
N GLU A 360 -12.25 -10.90 11.11
CA GLU A 360 -12.11 -9.45 11.20
C GLU A 360 -10.63 -8.99 11.23
N CYS A 361 -10.23 -8.10 10.31
CA CYS A 361 -8.93 -7.39 10.36
C CYS A 361 -9.16 -5.89 10.52
N PHE A 362 -8.20 -5.09 11.02
CA PHE A 362 -8.49 -3.66 11.23
C PHE A 362 -8.69 -2.92 9.91
N ALA A 363 -7.81 -3.13 8.93
CA ALA A 363 -7.87 -2.49 7.64
C ALA A 363 -7.53 -3.43 6.47
N ALA A 364 -8.05 -3.11 5.30
CA ALA A 364 -7.69 -3.77 4.05
C ALA A 364 -6.57 -2.97 3.39
N CYS A 365 -5.40 -3.60 3.21
CA CYS A 365 -4.29 -3.00 2.47
C CYS A 365 -4.70 -2.81 1.01
N ALA A 366 -4.70 -1.57 0.52
CA ALA A 366 -5.28 -1.23 -0.78
C ALA A 366 -4.54 -1.85 -1.99
N ALA A 367 -3.34 -2.42 -1.80
CA ALA A 367 -2.63 -3.16 -2.84
C ALA A 367 -3.46 -4.32 -3.45
N ALA A 368 -4.35 -4.92 -2.66
CA ALA A 368 -5.39 -5.85 -3.11
C ALA A 368 -6.52 -5.90 -2.09
N ALA A 369 -7.64 -5.25 -2.38
CA ALA A 369 -8.80 -5.16 -1.51
C ALA A 369 -10.11 -4.98 -2.30
N LEU A 370 -11.23 -5.44 -1.73
CA LEU A 370 -12.58 -5.21 -2.26
C LEU A 370 -13.37 -4.31 -1.30
N TYR A 371 -14.17 -3.39 -1.83
CA TYR A 371 -15.02 -2.47 -1.08
C TYR A 371 -16.46 -2.52 -1.61
N ARG A 372 -17.44 -2.57 -0.71
CA ARG A 372 -18.86 -2.47 -1.08
C ARG A 372 -19.14 -1.03 -1.55
N ARG A 373 -19.64 -0.84 -2.78
CA ARG A 373 -19.83 0.48 -3.43
C ARG A 373 -20.60 1.45 -2.53
N ALA A 374 -21.73 1.01 -1.99
CA ALA A 374 -22.55 1.83 -1.08
C ALA A 374 -21.79 2.28 0.18
N ALA A 375 -20.91 1.44 0.74
CA ALA A 375 -20.12 1.77 1.92
C ALA A 375 -18.96 2.74 1.58
N TRP A 376 -18.31 2.53 0.43
CA TRP A 376 -17.32 3.43 -0.15
C TRP A 376 -17.89 4.84 -0.39
N ASP A 377 -19.04 4.94 -1.06
CA ASP A 377 -19.71 6.20 -1.35
C ASP A 377 -20.15 6.90 -0.05
N ALA A 378 -20.70 6.15 0.92
CA ALA A 378 -21.14 6.69 2.21
C ALA A 378 -20.00 7.30 3.06
N VAL A 379 -18.73 7.01 2.77
CA VAL A 379 -17.57 7.66 3.40
C VAL A 379 -16.79 8.58 2.45
N GLY A 380 -17.15 8.63 1.18
CA GLY A 380 -16.52 9.44 0.14
C GLY A 380 -15.19 8.89 -0.38
N GLY A 381 -15.04 7.56 -0.48
CA GLY A 381 -13.83 6.90 -0.98
C GLY A 381 -12.58 7.20 -0.15
N PHE A 382 -11.40 7.20 -0.78
CA PHE A 382 -10.16 7.64 -0.12
C PHE A 382 -10.14 9.14 0.15
N ASP A 383 -9.42 9.57 1.19
CA ASP A 383 -9.13 10.99 1.38
C ASP A 383 -7.91 11.41 0.56
N GLY A 384 -8.15 12.08 -0.57
CA GLY A 384 -7.11 12.63 -1.44
C GLY A 384 -6.06 13.51 -0.73
N GLY A 385 -6.36 14.06 0.46
CA GLY A 385 -5.38 14.79 1.27
C GLY A 385 -4.17 13.93 1.70
N PHE A 386 -4.35 12.62 1.86
CA PHE A 386 -3.28 11.71 2.29
C PHE A 386 -2.21 11.50 1.21
N PHE A 387 -2.55 11.69 -0.07
CA PHE A 387 -1.73 11.38 -1.25
C PHE A 387 -1.40 9.88 -1.40
N CYS A 388 -0.79 9.26 -0.38
CA CYS A 388 -0.57 7.82 -0.22
C CYS A 388 -0.11 7.50 1.22
N TYR A 389 -0.20 6.24 1.62
CA TYR A 389 0.12 5.66 2.94
C TYR A 389 -0.82 6.10 4.08
N LEU A 390 -1.31 5.12 4.85
CA LEU A 390 -2.34 5.27 5.89
C LEU A 390 -3.72 5.71 5.36
N ASP A 391 -3.88 5.85 4.05
CA ASP A 391 -5.11 6.24 3.35
C ASP A 391 -6.12 5.09 3.27
N ASP A 392 -5.63 3.87 3.07
CA ASP A 392 -6.38 2.62 3.17
C ASP A 392 -6.84 2.32 4.60
N THR A 393 -5.98 2.63 5.56
CA THR A 393 -6.23 2.47 6.99
C THR A 393 -7.21 3.54 7.48
N ASP A 394 -7.11 4.77 6.96
CA ASP A 394 -8.08 5.86 7.17
C ASP A 394 -9.45 5.53 6.57
N LEU A 395 -9.49 5.01 5.35
CA LEU A 395 -10.72 4.51 4.71
C LEU A 395 -11.35 3.41 5.56
N SER A 396 -10.60 2.38 5.91
CA SER A 396 -11.05 1.29 6.77
C SER A 396 -11.58 1.78 8.13
N TYR A 397 -10.90 2.75 8.76
CA TYR A 397 -11.38 3.38 10.00
C TYR A 397 -12.73 4.11 9.77
N ARG A 398 -12.87 4.87 8.68
CA ARG A 398 -14.13 5.57 8.35
C ARG A 398 -15.27 4.58 8.07
N LEU A 399 -15.03 3.49 7.36
CA LEU A 399 -16.02 2.41 7.16
C LEU A 399 -16.47 1.81 8.49
N ARG A 400 -15.52 1.57 9.42
CA ARG A 400 -15.81 1.09 10.78
C ARG A 400 -16.59 2.07 11.63
N LEU A 401 -16.37 3.37 11.45
CA LEU A 401 -17.19 4.43 12.09
C LEU A 401 -18.63 4.44 11.56
N ARG A 402 -18.87 3.97 10.33
CA ARG A 402 -20.21 3.69 9.76
C ARG A 402 -20.78 2.32 10.13
N GLY A 403 -20.08 1.53 10.95
CA GLY A 403 -20.53 0.22 11.43
C GLY A 403 -20.06 -0.97 10.59
N GLY A 404 -19.48 -0.73 9.41
CA GLY A 404 -19.00 -1.77 8.51
C GLY A 404 -17.69 -2.39 8.99
N PRO A 405 -17.64 -3.71 9.27
CA PRO A 405 -16.39 -4.41 9.54
C PRO A 405 -15.57 -4.59 8.25
N VAL A 406 -14.29 -4.92 8.45
CA VAL A 406 -13.37 -5.30 7.37
C VAL A 406 -12.97 -6.75 7.59
N VAL A 407 -13.19 -7.60 6.57
CA VAL A 407 -12.98 -9.06 6.65
C VAL A 407 -11.72 -9.43 5.89
N PHE A 408 -10.78 -10.10 6.55
CA PHE A 408 -9.67 -10.77 5.90
C PHE A 408 -10.14 -12.07 5.25
N VAL A 409 -9.85 -12.25 3.96
CA VAL A 409 -10.27 -13.39 3.14
C VAL A 409 -9.02 -14.17 2.70
N PRO A 410 -8.63 -15.25 3.41
CA PRO A 410 -7.38 -15.95 3.15
C PRO A 410 -7.33 -16.68 1.80
N SER A 411 -8.49 -17.04 1.23
CA SER A 411 -8.57 -17.63 -0.12
C SER A 411 -8.38 -16.61 -1.24
N ALA A 412 -8.64 -15.32 -1.00
CA ALA A 412 -8.38 -14.28 -1.98
C ALA A 412 -6.89 -13.92 -1.97
N GLN A 413 -6.11 -14.58 -2.81
CA GLN A 413 -4.64 -14.54 -2.78
C GLN A 413 -4.03 -13.66 -3.87
N VAL A 414 -2.97 -12.94 -3.52
CA VAL A 414 -2.22 -12.04 -4.41
C VAL A 414 -0.73 -12.12 -4.08
N LEU A 415 0.13 -12.22 -5.10
CA LEU A 415 1.57 -11.99 -4.98
C LEU A 415 1.83 -10.48 -5.15
N HIS A 416 2.59 -9.85 -4.25
CA HIS A 416 2.83 -8.40 -4.31
C HIS A 416 4.33 -8.11 -4.13
N VAL A 417 4.89 -7.30 -5.03
CA VAL A 417 6.32 -6.95 -5.02
C VAL A 417 6.67 -6.05 -3.84
N GLY A 418 5.76 -5.12 -3.49
CA GLY A 418 5.86 -4.32 -2.29
C GLY A 418 6.90 -3.21 -2.38
N SER A 419 6.42 -1.99 -2.59
CA SER A 419 7.26 -0.77 -2.71
C SER A 419 8.11 -0.72 -3.99
N ALA A 420 7.67 -1.32 -5.10
CA ALA A 420 8.42 -1.36 -6.36
C ALA A 420 8.95 0.02 -6.83
N THR A 421 8.13 1.07 -6.74
CA THR A 421 8.51 2.44 -7.15
C THR A 421 9.37 3.20 -6.12
N ASN A 422 9.33 2.81 -4.84
CA ASN A 422 9.82 3.63 -3.73
C ASN A 422 10.87 2.95 -2.84
N GLY A 423 11.10 1.64 -2.94
CA GLY A 423 11.99 0.87 -2.06
C GLY A 423 11.49 0.76 -0.62
N GLN A 424 11.97 -0.26 0.11
CA GLN A 424 11.59 -0.47 1.51
C GLN A 424 12.29 0.58 2.43
N ASP A 425 11.50 1.38 3.18
CA ASP A 425 11.93 2.49 4.06
C ASP A 425 12.61 3.71 3.39
N SER A 426 12.08 4.18 2.25
CA SER A 426 12.52 5.45 1.66
C SER A 426 11.98 6.70 2.34
N ASP A 427 12.72 7.80 2.18
CA ASP A 427 12.35 9.15 2.66
C ASP A 427 10.93 9.58 2.22
N PHE A 428 10.44 9.09 1.08
CA PHE A 428 9.08 9.33 0.62
C PHE A 428 8.02 8.63 1.51
N ILE A 429 8.18 7.32 1.76
CA ILE A 429 7.34 6.55 2.71
C ILE A 429 7.37 7.22 4.08
N ARG A 430 8.57 7.58 4.56
CA ARG A 430 8.77 8.20 5.88
C ARG A 430 8.07 9.55 6.01
N TYR A 431 8.24 10.44 5.03
CA TYR A 431 7.61 11.75 5.01
C TYR A 431 6.08 11.63 5.05
N HIS A 432 5.49 10.85 4.14
CA HIS A 432 4.04 10.68 4.07
C HIS A 432 3.49 9.98 5.31
N THR A 433 4.12 8.92 5.80
CA THR A 433 3.68 8.23 7.02
C THR A 433 3.77 9.12 8.26
N SER A 434 4.85 9.91 8.41
CA SER A 434 5.01 10.88 9.51
C SER A 434 3.93 11.97 9.47
N ARG A 435 3.70 12.53 8.28
CA ARG A 435 2.68 13.57 8.02
C ARG A 435 1.27 13.07 8.29
N ASN A 436 0.91 11.94 7.67
CA ASN A 436 -0.45 11.41 7.64
C ASN A 436 -0.86 10.81 9.00
N ARG A 437 0.08 10.36 9.85
CA ARG A 437 -0.22 9.78 11.18
C ARG A 437 -1.06 10.71 12.05
N LEU A 438 -0.75 12.00 12.05
CA LEU A 438 -1.52 13.01 12.78
C LEU A 438 -2.95 13.11 12.28
N TRP A 439 -3.13 13.14 10.95
CA TRP A 439 -4.45 13.26 10.32
C TRP A 439 -5.29 11.99 10.55
N PHE A 440 -4.70 10.81 10.36
CA PHE A 440 -5.29 9.52 10.64
C PHE A 440 -5.87 9.44 12.06
N PHE A 441 -5.08 9.81 13.06
CA PHE A 441 -5.53 9.82 14.45
C PHE A 441 -6.62 10.88 14.70
N VAL A 442 -6.38 12.13 14.31
CA VAL A 442 -7.29 13.26 14.61
C VAL A 442 -8.62 13.13 13.89
N LYS A 443 -8.66 12.66 12.64
CA LYS A 443 -9.92 12.45 11.90
C LYS A 443 -10.80 11.39 12.56
N ASN A 444 -10.20 10.29 12.99
CA ASN A 444 -10.93 9.04 13.16
C ASN A 444 -11.14 8.60 14.62
N THR A 445 -10.20 8.86 15.53
CA THR A 445 -10.28 8.38 16.93
C THR A 445 -11.54 8.92 17.65
N PRO A 446 -12.52 8.08 18.06
CA PRO A 446 -13.84 8.57 18.48
C PRO A 446 -13.85 9.42 19.76
N GLY A 447 -14.77 10.39 19.81
CA GLY A 447 -15.21 11.04 21.07
C GLY A 447 -14.07 11.47 22.01
N PRO A 448 -14.11 11.12 23.31
CA PRO A 448 -13.07 11.48 24.28
C PRO A 448 -11.77 10.68 24.12
N LEU A 449 -11.77 9.55 23.38
CA LEU A 449 -10.55 8.75 23.16
C LEU A 449 -9.47 9.56 22.44
N VAL A 450 -9.82 10.55 21.62
CA VAL A 450 -8.83 11.40 20.95
C VAL A 450 -7.97 12.16 21.95
N TRP A 451 -8.54 12.58 23.08
CA TRP A 451 -7.83 13.30 24.14
C TRP A 451 -7.11 12.34 25.08
N LEU A 452 -7.76 11.24 25.46
CA LEU A 452 -7.17 10.19 26.31
C LEU A 452 -5.91 9.56 25.67
N LEU A 453 -5.92 9.36 24.34
CA LEU A 453 -4.84 8.71 23.61
C LEU A 453 -3.81 9.69 23.02
N ALA A 454 -4.07 11.01 23.04
CA ALA A 454 -3.14 12.01 22.51
C ALA A 454 -1.77 12.00 23.20
N PRO A 455 -1.64 11.87 24.54
CA PRO A 455 -0.34 11.71 25.19
C PRO A 455 0.43 10.48 24.68
N GLY A 456 -0.26 9.37 24.45
CA GLY A 456 0.32 8.14 23.90
C GLY A 456 0.79 8.31 22.45
N LEU A 457 0.02 9.02 21.61
CA LEU A 457 0.44 9.40 20.26
C LEU A 457 1.71 10.28 20.29
N LEU A 458 1.75 11.29 21.17
CA LEU A 458 2.90 12.19 21.30
C LEU A 458 4.15 11.43 21.77
N ALA A 459 4.02 10.52 22.73
CA ALA A 459 5.10 9.64 23.17
C ALA A 459 5.61 8.74 22.02
N VAL A 460 4.71 8.15 21.23
CA VAL A 460 5.06 7.38 20.02
C VAL A 460 5.80 8.24 19.00
N ILE A 461 5.33 9.46 18.72
CA ILE A 461 6.01 10.39 17.80
C ILE A 461 7.41 10.73 18.33
N GLY A 462 7.56 11.01 19.63
CA GLY A 462 8.86 11.24 20.26
C GLY A 462 9.83 10.06 20.11
N LEU A 463 9.36 8.83 20.34
CA LEU A 463 10.14 7.60 20.15
C LEU A 463 10.54 7.37 18.68
N LEU A 464 9.64 7.65 17.74
CA LEU A 464 9.93 7.54 16.30
C LEU A 464 10.96 8.59 15.86
N LEU A 465 10.83 9.84 16.31
CA LEU A 465 11.82 10.90 16.06
C LEU A 465 13.19 10.57 16.68
N LEU A 466 13.22 10.03 17.90
CA LEU A 466 14.45 9.60 18.56
C LEU A 466 15.13 8.45 17.80
N ARG A 467 14.35 7.49 17.28
CA ARG A 467 14.86 6.45 16.38
C ARG A 467 15.37 7.06 15.07
N ALA A 468 14.63 7.99 14.46
CA ALA A 468 15.04 8.67 13.23
C ALA A 468 16.34 9.45 13.42
N ALA A 469 16.55 10.10 14.57
CA ALA A 469 17.80 10.75 14.93
C ALA A 469 18.97 9.77 14.99
N ARG A 470 18.80 8.64 15.69
CA ARG A 470 19.82 7.57 15.76
C ARG A 470 20.13 6.93 14.40
N CYS A 471 19.20 6.96 13.45
CA CYS A 471 19.38 6.46 12.09
C CYS A 471 19.75 7.55 11.06
N GLY A 472 20.03 8.79 11.47
CA GLY A 472 20.37 9.89 10.54
C GLY A 472 19.21 10.40 9.67
N ARG A 473 17.96 10.01 9.95
CA ARG A 473 16.74 10.35 9.19
C ARG A 473 15.85 11.40 9.86
N LEU A 474 16.29 12.06 10.94
CA LEU A 474 15.44 13.00 11.69
C LEU A 474 14.83 14.12 10.83
N ALA A 475 15.58 14.65 9.85
CA ALA A 475 15.13 15.78 9.04
C ALA A 475 13.87 15.46 8.19
N ILE A 476 13.78 14.25 7.62
CA ILE A 476 12.62 13.86 6.80
C ILE A 476 11.37 13.60 7.65
N ASP A 477 11.54 12.97 8.82
CA ASP A 477 10.46 12.72 9.77
C ASP A 477 9.92 14.05 10.35
N LEU A 478 10.79 15.00 10.70
CA LEU A 478 10.40 16.35 11.16
C LEU A 478 9.72 17.16 10.05
N LYS A 479 10.17 17.06 8.80
CA LYS A 479 9.49 17.68 7.65
C LYS A 479 8.06 17.15 7.52
N GLY A 480 7.88 15.83 7.62
CA GLY A 480 6.58 15.18 7.61
C GLY A 480 5.69 15.66 8.76
N LEU A 481 6.21 15.63 10.00
CA LEU A 481 5.48 16.05 11.19
C LEU A 481 5.03 17.51 11.11
N ARG A 482 5.93 18.42 10.70
CA ARG A 482 5.65 19.86 10.50
C ARG A 482 4.52 20.08 9.49
N ASP A 483 4.55 19.37 8.38
CA ASP A 483 3.54 19.52 7.32
C ASP A 483 2.22 18.82 7.73
N GLY A 484 2.29 17.80 8.59
CA GLY A 484 1.15 17.19 9.28
C GLY A 484 0.47 18.16 10.24
N LEU A 485 1.25 18.84 11.10
CA LEU A 485 0.78 19.88 12.00
C LEU A 485 0.08 21.03 11.24
N ARG A 486 0.66 21.46 10.10
CA ARG A 486 0.03 22.47 9.21
C ARG A 486 -1.30 21.99 8.61
N GLY A 487 -1.46 20.69 8.35
CA GLY A 487 -2.70 20.10 7.86
C GLY A 487 -3.78 19.88 8.94
N LEU A 488 -3.45 19.96 10.24
CA LEU A 488 -4.40 19.67 11.33
C LEU A 488 -5.72 20.44 11.25
N PRO A 489 -5.79 21.74 10.91
CA PRO A 489 -7.07 22.43 10.78
C PRO A 489 -7.98 21.81 9.70
N GLY A 490 -7.42 21.19 8.67
CA GLY A 490 -8.15 20.41 7.67
C GLY A 490 -8.68 19.10 8.26
N ALA A 491 -7.79 18.34 8.93
CA ALA A 491 -8.16 17.09 9.61
C ALA A 491 -9.25 17.30 10.67
N TRP A 492 -9.22 18.41 11.42
CA TRP A 492 -10.28 18.77 12.38
C TRP A 492 -11.62 19.12 11.71
N ARG A 493 -11.63 19.77 10.54
CA ARG A 493 -12.87 19.98 9.77
C ARG A 493 -13.45 18.65 9.26
N GLN A 494 -12.60 17.76 8.73
CA GLN A 494 -13.01 16.42 8.32
C GLN A 494 -13.54 15.59 9.51
N ARG A 495 -12.86 15.64 10.67
CA ARG A 495 -13.31 15.01 11.92
C ARG A 495 -14.75 15.38 12.26
N ARG A 496 -15.13 16.66 12.16
CA ARG A 496 -16.50 17.11 12.46
C ARG A 496 -17.54 16.42 11.56
N VAL A 497 -17.25 16.21 10.29
CA VAL A 497 -18.13 15.48 9.35
C VAL A 497 -18.16 13.98 9.71
N ILE A 498 -16.99 13.36 9.82
CA ILE A 498 -16.81 11.92 10.11
C ILE A 498 -17.52 11.53 11.43
N GLN A 499 -17.29 12.29 12.51
CA GLN A 499 -17.83 11.96 13.84
C GLN A 499 -19.32 12.29 13.99
N ARG A 500 -19.87 13.24 13.22
CA ARG A 500 -21.32 13.48 13.12
C ARG A 500 -22.03 12.36 12.36
N ALA A 501 -21.37 11.79 11.35
CA ALA A 501 -21.91 10.74 10.50
C ALA A 501 -21.65 9.31 11.06
N ARG A 502 -20.93 9.20 12.18
CA ARG A 502 -20.60 7.94 12.86
C ARG A 502 -21.86 7.29 13.45
N THR A 503 -22.15 6.08 13.00
CA THR A 503 -23.23 5.22 13.53
C THR A 503 -22.68 4.19 14.54
N ALA A 504 -21.44 3.71 14.36
CA ALA A 504 -20.85 2.73 15.25
C ALA A 504 -20.50 3.33 16.63
N PRO A 505 -20.84 2.68 17.75
CA PRO A 505 -20.41 3.13 19.07
C PRO A 505 -18.89 3.04 19.21
N TRP A 506 -18.30 3.96 19.99
CA TRP A 506 -16.84 4.06 20.10
C TRP A 506 -16.16 2.77 20.58
N TRP A 507 -16.84 1.98 21.42
CA TRP A 507 -16.30 0.72 21.93
C TRP A 507 -16.16 -0.36 20.86
N ARG A 508 -17.01 -0.36 19.81
CA ARG A 508 -16.90 -1.31 18.69
C ARG A 508 -15.63 -1.02 17.89
N VAL A 509 -15.33 0.26 17.68
CA VAL A 509 -14.06 0.72 17.09
C VAL A 509 -12.88 0.41 18.00
N ALA A 510 -13.00 0.67 19.31
CA ALA A 510 -11.95 0.36 20.28
C ALA A 510 -11.59 -1.14 20.29
N ARG A 511 -12.58 -2.04 20.21
CA ARG A 511 -12.37 -3.50 20.08
C ARG A 511 -11.65 -3.89 18.77
N ALA A 512 -11.75 -3.06 17.73
CA ALA A 512 -11.05 -3.25 16.47
C ALA A 512 -9.59 -2.75 16.50
N LEU A 513 -9.21 -1.83 17.40
CA LEU A 513 -7.80 -1.52 17.63
C LEU A 513 -7.07 -2.69 18.30
N THR A 514 -5.78 -2.83 18.00
CA THR A 514 -4.87 -3.77 18.66
C THR A 514 -4.14 -3.07 19.80
N TRP A 515 -4.50 -3.43 21.03
CA TRP A 515 -4.03 -2.78 22.26
C TRP A 515 -2.71 -3.34 22.82
N ASP A 516 -2.31 -4.56 22.44
CA ASP A 516 -1.05 -5.15 22.89
C ASP A 516 0.14 -4.61 22.06
N PRO A 517 1.03 -3.75 22.63
CA PRO A 517 2.14 -3.16 21.89
C PRO A 517 3.16 -4.20 21.41
N ARG A 518 3.18 -5.39 22.02
CA ARG A 518 4.06 -6.50 21.59
C ARG A 518 3.69 -7.00 20.20
N ARG A 519 2.42 -6.86 19.76
CA ARG A 519 2.01 -7.22 18.39
C ARG A 519 2.59 -6.27 17.35
N PHE A 520 2.63 -4.96 17.61
CA PHE A 520 3.33 -4.02 16.73
C PHE A 520 4.82 -4.37 16.60
N ALA A 521 5.50 -4.62 17.73
CA ALA A 521 6.92 -4.96 17.74
C ALA A 521 7.24 -6.25 16.97
N ARG A 522 6.35 -7.25 17.03
CA ARG A 522 6.46 -8.53 16.30
C ARG A 522 5.81 -8.51 14.91
N ARG A 523 5.26 -7.36 14.46
CA ARG A 523 4.36 -7.24 13.29
C ARG A 523 3.22 -8.27 13.27
N ALA A 524 2.83 -8.81 14.42
CA ALA A 524 1.90 -9.92 14.51
C ALA A 524 0.50 -9.50 14.02
N PRO A 525 -0.23 -10.40 13.34
CA PRO A 525 -1.66 -10.21 13.07
C PRO A 525 -2.49 -10.31 14.37
N ARG A 526 -3.77 -9.97 14.29
CA ARG A 526 -4.81 -10.38 15.23
C ARG A 526 -4.77 -11.88 15.55
N PRO A 527 -4.94 -12.29 16.84
CA PRO A 527 -4.78 -13.68 17.26
C PRO A 527 -5.80 -14.63 16.65
N ASP A 528 -7.01 -14.14 16.41
CA ASP A 528 -8.15 -14.85 15.84
C ASP A 528 -7.99 -15.17 14.34
N ARG A 529 -7.00 -14.57 13.66
CA ARG A 529 -6.70 -14.83 12.24
C ARG A 529 -5.83 -16.05 11.97
N ILE A 530 -5.17 -16.59 13.00
CA ILE A 530 -4.34 -17.80 12.90
C ILE A 530 -4.73 -18.74 14.04
N ARG A 531 -5.27 -19.91 13.71
CA ARG A 531 -5.54 -20.98 14.68
C ARG A 531 -4.22 -21.40 15.32
N ALA A 532 -4.23 -21.58 16.64
CA ALA A 532 -3.15 -22.31 17.29
C ALA A 532 -3.05 -23.70 16.65
N PRO A 533 -1.84 -24.22 16.38
CA PRO A 533 -1.70 -25.59 15.89
C PRO A 533 -2.40 -26.53 16.87
N ARG A 534 -3.19 -27.47 16.34
CA ARG A 534 -3.76 -28.52 17.17
C ARG A 534 -2.58 -29.19 17.89
N ARG A 535 -2.53 -29.06 19.21
CA ARG A 535 -1.74 -29.97 20.03
C ARG A 535 -2.46 -31.30 19.94
N ASP A 536 -2.10 -32.09 18.94
CA ASP A 536 -2.52 -33.47 18.88
C ASP A 536 -2.11 -34.09 20.21
N ARG A 537 -3.12 -34.50 20.97
CA ARG A 537 -2.92 -35.34 22.13
C ARG A 537 -2.45 -36.68 21.56
N VAL A 538 -1.14 -36.79 21.34
CA VAL A 538 -0.44 -38.06 21.28
C VAL A 538 -0.78 -38.75 22.59
N ARG A 539 -1.84 -39.57 22.57
CA ARG A 539 -2.05 -40.57 23.60
C ARG A 539 -0.81 -41.47 23.49
N PRO A 540 -0.05 -41.68 24.57
CA PRO A 540 0.89 -42.79 24.60
C PRO A 540 0.09 -44.06 24.25
N ALA A 541 0.63 -44.85 23.32
CA ALA A 541 0.08 -46.15 22.99
C ALA A 541 0.25 -47.13 24.16
#